data_AF-A0A6I4M031-F1
#
_entry.id   AF-A0A6I4M031-F1
#
_cell.length_a   1.000
_cell.length_b   1.000
_cell.length_c   1.000
_cell.angle_alpha   90.00
_cell.angle_beta   90.00
_cell.angle_gamma   90.00
#
_symmetry.space_group_name_H-M   'P 1'
#
loop_
_entity.id
_entity.type
_entity.pdbx_description
1 polymer ?
#
loop_
_entity_poly.entity_id
_entity_poly.type
_entity_poly.pdbx_seq_one_letter_code
_entity_poly.pdbx_strand_id
1 'polypeptide(L)'
;MDDEKKSPNPLSSPTNRRRALMLGAATASAIVSVRPALAQSAASVMNCEIPVPGPHGTGMNIDSYGKLVARDTPGSFPATGQKFTGDQVKAALQGRSLPGTSYEQSQAYVNYIRRLQSGQSGFTCYASLQMSR
;
A
#
# COMPACT_ATOMS: atom_id res chain seq x y z
N MET A 1 -43.79 -44.54 23.69
CA MET A 1 -42.57 -45.12 23.10
C MET A 1 -42.91 -45.46 21.67
N ASP A 2 -41.89 -45.52 20.81
CA ASP A 2 -41.93 -45.95 19.41
C ASP A 2 -42.52 -44.92 18.42
N ASP A 3 -42.04 -44.72 17.19
CA ASP A 3 -40.76 -44.85 16.49
C ASP A 3 -41.03 -44.26 15.07
N GLU A 4 -39.99 -44.16 14.24
CA GLU A 4 -40.09 -44.37 12.79
C GLU A 4 -40.62 -43.23 11.87
N LYS A 5 -39.65 -42.44 11.39
CA LYS A 5 -39.25 -42.33 9.96
C LYS A 5 -40.34 -42.14 8.88
N LYS A 6 -40.10 -41.15 8.01
CA LYS A 6 -39.91 -41.30 6.53
C LYS A 6 -40.46 -40.10 5.75
N SER A 7 -39.56 -39.42 5.04
CA SER A 7 -39.85 -38.40 4.04
C SER A 7 -40.54 -39.02 2.82
N PRO A 8 -41.40 -38.25 2.13
CA PRO A 8 -41.49 -38.39 0.68
C PRO A 8 -41.51 -37.03 -0.03
N ASN A 9 -40.71 -36.95 -1.10
CA ASN A 9 -41.05 -36.29 -2.36
C ASN A 9 -41.40 -37.43 -3.36
N PRO A 10 -42.00 -37.22 -4.57
CA PRO A 10 -41.88 -36.05 -5.44
C PRO A 10 -43.08 -35.77 -6.38
N LEU A 11 -42.86 -34.86 -7.36
CA LEU A 11 -43.30 -34.85 -8.78
C LEU A 11 -44.23 -33.71 -9.24
N SER A 12 -43.81 -33.13 -10.37
CA SER A 12 -44.26 -31.90 -11.03
C SER A 12 -45.38 -32.08 -12.06
N SER A 13 -46.10 -30.96 -12.32
CA SER A 13 -46.66 -30.45 -13.61
C SER A 13 -48.15 -30.01 -13.51
N PRO A 14 -48.74 -29.28 -14.48
CA PRO A 14 -48.56 -27.83 -14.73
C PRO A 14 -49.92 -27.08 -14.87
N THR A 15 -50.04 -25.79 -14.48
CA THR A 15 -51.10 -24.90 -15.02
C THR A 15 -50.90 -23.42 -14.67
N ASN A 16 -51.02 -22.62 -15.71
CA ASN A 16 -51.11 -21.15 -15.77
C ASN A 16 -52.34 -20.62 -15.00
N ARG A 17 -52.16 -19.56 -14.19
CA ARG A 17 -52.94 -18.28 -14.25
C ARG A 17 -52.71 -17.37 -13.03
N ARG A 18 -51.99 -16.26 -13.28
CA ARG A 18 -52.21 -14.90 -12.71
C ARG A 18 -52.36 -14.77 -11.19
N ARG A 19 -51.26 -14.40 -10.52
CA ARG A 19 -51.20 -13.51 -9.33
C ARG A 19 -49.72 -13.12 -9.18
N ALA A 20 -49.22 -12.09 -9.86
CA ALA A 20 -49.37 -10.68 -9.50
C ALA A 20 -49.07 -10.45 -8.01
N LEU A 21 -47.80 -10.24 -7.68
CA LEU A 21 -47.36 -9.26 -6.70
C LEU A 21 -45.89 -8.91 -6.99
N MET A 22 -45.72 -7.92 -7.87
CA MET A 22 -44.52 -7.10 -7.90
C MET A 22 -44.49 -6.28 -6.60
N LEU A 23 -43.41 -6.39 -5.82
CA LEU A 23 -42.80 -5.27 -5.08
C LEU A 23 -41.49 -5.76 -4.45
N GLY A 24 -40.37 -5.50 -5.12
CA GLY A 24 -39.03 -5.70 -4.59
C GLY A 24 -38.14 -4.65 -5.22
N ALA A 25 -37.89 -3.56 -4.48
CA ALA A 25 -37.07 -2.44 -4.92
C ALA A 25 -35.67 -2.94 -5.28
N ALA A 26 -35.35 -2.93 -6.58
CA ALA A 26 -34.00 -3.15 -7.06
C ALA A 26 -33.23 -1.83 -6.89
N THR A 27 -32.53 -1.66 -5.77
CA THR A 27 -31.43 -0.69 -5.73
C THR A 27 -30.30 -1.26 -6.57
N ALA A 28 -30.18 -0.79 -7.82
CA ALA A 28 -29.07 -1.14 -8.69
C ALA A 28 -27.79 -0.51 -8.12
N SER A 29 -27.09 -1.24 -7.25
CA SER A 29 -25.73 -0.91 -6.85
C SER A 29 -24.84 -1.16 -8.07
N ALA A 30 -24.47 -0.10 -8.80
CA ALA A 30 -23.46 -0.22 -9.86
C ALA A 30 -22.12 -0.53 -9.18
N ILE A 31 -21.81 -1.82 -9.03
CA ILE A 31 -20.46 -2.25 -8.67
C ILE A 31 -19.60 -1.97 -9.91
N VAL A 32 -18.92 -0.82 -9.89
CA VAL A 32 -17.88 -0.53 -10.87
C VAL A 32 -16.73 -1.49 -10.58
N SER A 33 -16.71 -2.59 -11.33
CA SER A 33 -15.58 -3.51 -11.33
C SER A 33 -14.42 -2.83 -12.04
N VAL A 34 -13.61 -2.09 -11.28
CA VAL A 34 -12.30 -1.66 -11.75
C VAL A 34 -11.42 -2.90 -11.74
N ARG A 35 -11.29 -3.56 -12.88
CA ARG A 35 -10.17 -4.48 -13.09
C ARG A 35 -8.92 -3.60 -13.09
N PRO A 36 -8.03 -3.69 -12.09
CA PRO A 36 -6.72 -3.12 -12.28
C PRO A 36 -6.12 -3.92 -13.44
N ALA A 37 -5.87 -3.27 -14.57
CA ALA A 37 -4.96 -3.85 -15.55
C ALA A 37 -3.60 -3.91 -14.86
N LEU A 38 -3.28 -5.06 -14.25
CA LEU A 38 -1.98 -5.42 -13.69
C LEU A 38 -0.93 -5.57 -14.80
N ALA A 39 -0.92 -4.66 -15.78
CA ALA A 39 -0.07 -4.72 -16.96
C ALA A 39 1.06 -3.68 -16.93
N GLN A 40 1.22 -2.91 -15.83
CA GLN A 40 2.25 -1.85 -15.76
C GLN A 40 3.16 -1.93 -14.52
N SER A 41 2.98 -2.89 -13.61
CA SER A 41 3.71 -2.86 -12.33
C SER A 41 5.20 -3.20 -12.41
N ALA A 42 5.70 -3.73 -13.52
CA ALA A 42 7.13 -4.07 -13.66
C ALA A 42 8.01 -2.91 -14.18
N ALA A 43 7.44 -1.92 -14.88
CA ALA A 43 8.20 -0.79 -15.45
C ALA A 43 8.21 0.46 -14.54
N SER A 44 7.31 0.56 -13.56
CA SER A 44 7.19 1.74 -12.67
C SER A 44 8.18 1.78 -11.49
N VAL A 45 9.02 0.75 -11.30
CA VAL A 45 10.00 0.73 -10.18
C VAL A 45 11.13 1.74 -10.40
N MET A 46 11.46 2.04 -11.66
CA MET A 46 12.49 3.06 -11.99
C MET A 46 11.96 4.50 -11.88
N ASN A 47 10.63 4.69 -11.86
CA ASN A 47 9.98 6.00 -11.76
C ASN A 47 9.28 6.24 -10.42
N CYS A 48 9.45 5.37 -9.42
CA CYS A 48 8.81 5.56 -8.13
C CYS A 48 9.57 6.58 -7.28
N GLU A 49 8.84 7.36 -6.49
CA GLU A 49 9.39 8.35 -5.57
C GLU A 49 9.21 7.90 -4.12
N ILE A 50 10.24 8.11 -3.30
CA ILE A 50 10.22 7.85 -1.85
C ILE A 50 10.33 9.21 -1.14
N PRO A 51 9.27 9.68 -0.47
CA PRO A 51 9.35 10.88 0.36
C PRO A 51 10.14 10.59 1.65
N VAL A 52 11.05 11.50 1.99
CA VAL A 52 11.84 11.44 3.23
C VAL A 52 11.67 12.76 3.99
N PRO A 53 10.91 12.76 5.09
CA PRO A 53 10.10 11.67 5.62
C PRO A 53 8.78 11.57 4.85
N GLY A 54 8.08 10.44 4.99
CA GLY A 54 6.68 10.36 4.57
C GLY A 54 5.77 11.28 5.40
N PRO A 55 4.46 11.38 5.05
CA PRO A 55 3.49 12.24 5.73
C PRO A 55 3.46 12.08 7.26
N HIS A 56 3.71 10.87 7.75
CA HIS A 56 3.75 10.54 9.18
C HIS A 56 4.92 11.17 9.96
N GLY A 57 5.97 11.62 9.27
CA GLY A 57 7.13 12.29 9.88
C GLY A 57 7.17 13.79 9.62
N THR A 58 6.08 14.38 9.11
CA THR A 58 6.00 15.83 8.85
C THR A 58 6.26 16.61 10.14
N GLY A 59 7.21 17.54 10.11
CA GLY A 59 7.56 18.37 11.26
C GLY A 59 8.44 17.68 12.30
N MET A 60 8.99 16.51 12.00
CA MET A 60 9.99 15.80 12.81
C MET A 60 11.37 15.88 12.14
N ASN A 61 12.42 15.47 12.85
CA ASN A 61 13.76 15.24 12.28
C ASN A 61 14.03 13.74 12.16
N ILE A 62 15.08 13.38 11.42
CA ILE A 62 15.56 12.01 11.27
C ILE A 62 16.91 11.89 11.98
N ASP A 63 17.02 10.99 12.97
CA ASP A 63 18.30 10.71 13.62
C ASP A 63 19.26 9.92 12.72
N SER A 64 20.52 9.76 13.15
CA SER A 64 21.53 8.99 12.40
C SER A 64 21.14 7.53 12.18
N TYR A 65 20.26 6.97 13.03
CA TYR A 65 19.73 5.62 12.91
C TYR A 65 18.49 5.55 12.01
N GLY A 66 18.00 6.66 11.46
CA GLY A 66 16.80 6.69 10.63
C GLY A 66 15.47 6.69 11.39
N LYS A 67 15.44 7.03 12.69
CA LYS A 67 14.18 7.22 13.43
C LYS A 67 13.71 8.66 13.34
N LEU A 68 12.39 8.82 13.39
CA LEU A 68 11.77 10.13 13.57
C LEU A 68 11.96 10.58 15.02
N VAL A 69 12.48 11.79 15.21
CA VAL A 69 12.77 12.40 16.51
C VAL A 69 12.29 13.85 16.52
N ALA A 70 12.17 14.44 17.71
CA ALA A 70 11.79 15.83 17.85
C ALA A 70 12.81 16.76 17.17
N ARG A 71 12.35 17.92 16.67
CA ARG A 71 13.18 18.83 15.83
C ARG A 71 14.40 19.42 16.54
N ASP A 72 14.38 19.44 17.86
CA ASP A 72 15.43 19.95 18.75
C ASP A 72 16.45 18.86 19.14
N THR A 73 16.30 17.64 18.62
CA THR A 73 17.21 16.53 18.94
C THR A 73 18.61 16.80 18.34
N PRO A 74 19.67 16.89 19.17
CA PRO A 74 21.03 17.11 18.67
C PRO A 74 21.50 15.98 17.75
N GLY A 75 22.20 16.33 16.67
CA GLY A 75 22.70 15.36 15.70
C GLY A 75 21.63 14.71 14.83
N SER A 76 20.39 15.23 14.85
CA SER A 76 19.34 14.85 13.92
C SER A 76 19.34 15.75 12.68
N PHE A 77 18.83 15.23 11.58
CA PHE A 77 18.78 15.91 10.29
C PHE A 77 17.34 16.39 10.01
N PRO A 78 17.18 17.60 9.46
CA PRO A 78 15.86 18.17 9.21
C PRO A 78 15.14 17.33 8.16
N ALA A 79 13.93 16.87 8.45
CA ALA A 79 13.19 16.04 7.54
C ALA A 79 12.45 16.95 6.52
N THR A 80 13.08 17.17 5.36
CA THR A 80 12.69 18.19 4.36
C THR A 80 11.45 17.83 3.54
N GLY A 81 10.95 16.60 3.64
CA GLY A 81 9.87 16.10 2.79
C GLY A 81 10.31 15.92 1.33
N GLN A 82 11.62 15.93 1.09
CA GLN A 82 12.17 15.73 -0.23
C GLN A 82 11.84 14.33 -0.73
N LYS A 83 11.52 14.26 -2.03
CA LYS A 83 11.24 13.02 -2.71
C LYS A 83 12.49 12.58 -3.46
N PHE A 84 12.90 11.34 -3.25
CA PHE A 84 14.00 10.72 -3.97
C PHE A 84 13.47 9.69 -4.94
N THR A 85 14.04 9.62 -6.13
CA THR A 85 13.64 8.61 -7.12
C THR A 85 14.17 7.24 -6.72
N GLY A 86 13.53 6.18 -7.22
CA GLY A 86 13.94 4.79 -7.00
C GLY A 86 15.41 4.56 -7.36
N ASP A 87 15.89 5.16 -8.45
CA ASP A 87 17.29 5.04 -8.87
C ASP A 87 18.27 5.75 -7.91
N GLN A 88 17.91 6.94 -7.43
CA GLN A 88 18.71 7.66 -6.43
C GLN A 88 18.80 6.85 -5.14
N VAL A 89 17.67 6.29 -4.70
CA VAL A 89 17.62 5.45 -3.49
C VAL A 89 18.38 4.15 -3.70
N LYS A 90 18.27 3.51 -4.87
CA LYS A 90 19.03 2.30 -5.22
C LYS A 90 20.53 2.56 -5.16
N ALA A 91 21.00 3.62 -5.82
CA ALA A 91 22.39 4.03 -5.78
C ALA A 91 22.84 4.35 -4.34
N ALA A 92 21.98 5.00 -3.55
CA ALA A 92 22.30 5.33 -2.17
C ALA A 92 22.38 4.10 -1.25
N LEU A 93 21.52 3.10 -1.47
CA LEU A 93 21.60 1.81 -0.79
C LEU A 93 22.90 1.05 -1.12
N GLN A 94 23.49 1.33 -2.29
CA GLN A 94 24.80 0.81 -2.73
C GLN A 94 25.99 1.65 -2.22
N GLY A 95 25.74 2.71 -1.44
CA GLY A 95 26.79 3.53 -0.82
C GLY A 95 27.03 4.89 -1.48
N ARG A 96 26.23 5.29 -2.48
CA ARG A 96 26.25 6.67 -2.99
C ARG A 96 25.51 7.61 -2.02
N SER A 97 25.75 8.91 -2.14
CA SER A 97 24.96 9.90 -1.40
C SER A 97 23.68 10.27 -2.16
N LEU A 98 22.59 10.53 -1.44
CA LEU A 98 21.38 11.10 -1.99
C LEU A 98 21.65 12.53 -2.47
N PRO A 99 21.07 12.93 -3.62
CA PRO A 99 21.31 14.27 -4.18
C PRO A 99 20.80 15.36 -3.25
N GLY A 100 21.55 16.46 -3.14
CA GLY A 100 21.16 17.59 -2.30
C GLY A 100 21.29 17.35 -0.79
N THR A 101 21.99 16.29 -0.37
CA THR A 101 22.23 15.97 1.05
C THR A 101 23.72 15.89 1.37
N SER A 102 24.11 16.19 2.62
CA SER A 102 25.46 15.86 3.11
C SER A 102 25.65 14.34 3.25
N TYR A 103 26.88 13.88 3.43
CA TYR A 103 27.15 12.45 3.59
C TYR A 103 26.41 11.86 4.80
N GLU A 104 26.46 12.52 5.96
CA GLU A 104 25.81 12.07 7.19
C GLU A 104 24.29 12.13 7.08
N GLN A 105 23.76 13.19 6.46
CA GLN A 105 22.33 13.33 6.20
C GLN A 105 21.83 12.22 5.26
N SER A 106 22.58 11.93 4.20
CA SER A 106 22.28 10.83 3.29
C SER A 106 22.21 9.50 4.03
N GLN A 107 23.17 9.22 4.91
CA GLN A 107 23.16 7.98 5.70
C GLN A 107 21.94 7.89 6.61
N ALA A 108 21.59 8.97 7.31
CA ALA A 108 20.38 9.04 8.14
C ALA A 108 19.11 8.76 7.32
N TYR A 109 19.00 9.36 6.14
CA TYR A 109 17.86 9.18 5.24
C TYR A 109 17.80 7.76 4.67
N VAL A 110 18.93 7.19 4.27
CA VAL A 110 18.99 5.78 3.83
C VAL A 110 18.60 4.84 4.97
N ASN A 111 19.02 5.12 6.20
CA ASN A 111 18.61 4.34 7.37
C ASN A 111 17.10 4.47 7.65
N TYR A 112 16.51 5.65 7.42
CA TYR A 112 15.06 5.85 7.48
C TYR A 112 14.34 5.01 6.42
N ILE A 113 14.82 5.06 5.16
CA ILE A 113 14.25 4.28 4.05
C ILE A 113 14.30 2.78 4.34
N ARG A 114 15.42 2.28 4.88
CA ARG A 114 15.57 0.87 5.28
C ARG A 114 14.56 0.41 6.33
N ARG A 115 13.97 1.35 7.07
CA ARG A 115 13.02 1.11 8.16
C ARG A 115 11.57 1.38 7.77
N LEU A 116 11.31 1.81 6.52
CA LEU A 116 9.95 1.97 6.04
C LEU A 116 9.17 0.67 6.27
N GLN A 117 7.97 0.83 6.80
CA GLN A 117 7.07 -0.28 7.08
C GLN A 117 5.95 -0.34 6.05
N SER A 118 5.29 -1.49 5.95
CA SER A 118 4.07 -1.63 5.14
C SER A 118 3.04 -0.59 5.53
N GLY A 119 2.44 0.07 4.54
CA GLY A 119 1.50 1.17 4.73
C GLY A 119 2.15 2.57 4.83
N GLN A 120 3.47 2.67 4.97
CA GLN A 120 4.18 3.95 4.89
C GLN A 120 4.45 4.36 3.45
N SER A 121 4.39 5.66 3.17
CA SER A 121 4.69 6.21 1.85
C SER A 121 6.12 5.85 1.41
N GLY A 122 6.27 5.35 0.19
CA GLY A 122 7.56 4.93 -0.36
C GLY A 122 7.99 3.50 0.00
N PHE A 123 7.31 2.81 0.93
CA PHE A 123 7.64 1.42 1.26
C PHE A 123 7.52 0.48 0.05
N THR A 124 6.46 0.62 -0.75
CA THR A 124 6.23 -0.21 -1.94
C THR A 124 7.33 -0.03 -2.99
N CYS A 125 7.80 1.21 -3.16
CA CYS A 125 8.96 1.52 -4.00
C CYS A 125 10.22 0.86 -3.46
N TYR A 126 10.52 1.05 -2.16
CA TYR A 126 11.67 0.43 -1.50
C TYR A 126 11.66 -1.10 -1.58
N ALA A 127 10.52 -1.74 -1.33
CA ALA A 127 10.35 -3.19 -1.43
C ALA A 127 10.62 -3.69 -2.86
N SER A 128 10.18 -2.94 -3.88
CA SER A 128 10.45 -3.26 -5.28
C SER A 128 11.95 -3.19 -5.62
N LEU A 129 12.68 -2.23 -5.05
CA LEU A 129 14.14 -2.15 -5.16
C LEU A 129 14.85 -3.34 -4.49
N GLN A 130 14.30 -3.85 -3.39
CA GLN A 130 14.85 -5.02 -2.69
C GLN A 130 14.66 -6.34 -3.45
N MET A 131 13.61 -6.45 -4.26
CA MET A 131 13.33 -7.62 -5.11
C MET A 131 14.15 -7.61 -6.40
N SER A 132 14.53 -6.43 -6.88
CA SER A 132 15.34 -6.23 -8.10
C SER A 132 16.86 -6.40 -7.86
N ARG A 133 17.23 -7.18 -6.82
CA ARG A 133 18.61 -7.45 -6.43
C ARG A 133 19.25 -8.50 -7.31
#